data_AF-A0A0Q3PBS1-F1
#
_entry.id   AF-A0A0Q3PBS1-F1
#
_cell.length_a   1.000
_cell.length_b   1.000
_cell.length_c   1.000
_cell.angle_alpha   90.00
_cell.angle_beta   90.00
_cell.angle_gamma   90.00
#
_symmetry.space_group_name_H-M   'P 1'
#
loop_
_entity.id
_entity.type
_entity.pdbx_description
1 polymer ?
#
loop_
_entity_poly.entity_id
_entity_poly.type
_entity_poly.pdbx_seq_one_letter_code
_entity_poly.pdbx_strand_id
1 'polypeptide(L)'
;MIYTIDRANLISEQLKKFTTGYTHHVVGHYSNIYFWIGEVKEALNAIDNHKKRFDKMYDAQKDWIEEHGTIVHDFCPICGGKCEFSDGKQILPKFKYKTELLEARKNLVDSVYYFLIRCFKIELLTYDELKEKLDLIGTSIEPKDLNK
;
A
#
# COMPACT_ATOMS: atom_id res chain seq x y z
N MET A 1 -7.74 5.48 -1.76
CA MET A 1 -8.31 5.02 -0.47
C MET A 1 -7.18 5.04 0.53
N ILE A 2 -7.32 5.78 1.63
CA ILE A 2 -6.21 6.08 2.57
C ILE A 2 -5.59 4.81 3.17
N TYR A 3 -6.43 3.81 3.50
CA TYR A 3 -6.00 2.54 4.09
C TYR A 3 -4.89 1.80 3.32
N THR A 4 -4.94 1.76 1.98
CA THR A 4 -3.92 1.06 1.18
C THR A 4 -2.54 1.72 1.33
N ILE A 5 -2.51 3.05 1.36
CA ILE A 5 -1.30 3.84 1.55
C ILE A 5 -0.80 3.68 2.99
N ASP A 6 -1.69 3.82 3.97
CA ASP A 6 -1.35 3.72 5.39
C ASP A 6 -0.76 2.34 5.74
N ARG A 7 -1.37 1.27 5.23
CA ARG A 7 -0.85 -0.10 5.43
C ARG A 7 0.55 -0.26 4.85
N ALA A 8 0.77 0.20 3.62
CA ALA A 8 2.08 0.13 2.98
C ALA A 8 3.14 0.94 3.74
N ASN A 9 2.78 2.13 4.21
CA ASN A 9 3.66 2.97 5.02
C ASN A 9 4.00 2.31 6.36
N LEU A 10 3.02 1.73 7.05
CA LEU A 10 3.24 1.05 8.32
C LEU A 10 4.20 -0.14 8.17
N ILE A 11 4.01 -0.97 7.13
CA ILE A 11 4.93 -2.08 6.82
C ILE A 11 6.33 -1.52 6.51
N SER A 12 6.41 -0.48 5.68
CA SER A 12 7.67 0.17 5.29
C SER A 12 8.46 0.68 6.51
N GLU A 13 7.77 1.27 7.49
CA GLU A 13 8.37 1.75 8.73
C GLU A 13 8.91 0.61 9.60
N GLN A 14 8.19 -0.51 9.71
CA GLN A 14 8.69 -1.68 10.47
C GLN A 14 9.95 -2.25 9.82
N LEU A 15 9.93 -2.46 8.50
CA LEU A 15 11.09 -2.96 7.76
C LEU A 15 12.30 -2.03 7.88
N LYS A 16 12.10 -0.70 7.82
CA LYS A 16 13.17 0.29 8.05
C LYS A 16 13.80 0.16 9.43
N LYS A 17 13.01 -0.10 10.48
CA LYS A 17 13.53 -0.35 11.84
C LYS A 17 14.40 -1.60 11.87
N PHE A 18 14.07 -2.64 11.09
CA PHE A 18 14.90 -3.83 10.99
C PHE A 18 16.20 -3.56 10.24
N THR A 19 16.25 -2.57 9.35
CA THR A 19 17.49 -2.17 8.67
C THR A 19 18.48 -1.45 9.59
N THR A 20 18.00 -0.79 10.66
CA THR A 20 18.87 -0.02 11.58
C THR A 20 18.96 -0.57 13.02
N GLY A 21 18.10 -1.51 13.42
CA GLY A 21 18.08 -2.09 14.77
C GLY A 21 19.27 -3.00 15.11
N TYR A 22 19.33 -3.55 16.33
CA TYR A 22 20.38 -4.49 16.73
C TYR A 22 20.30 -5.82 15.97
N THR A 23 21.46 -6.43 15.67
CA THR A 23 21.54 -7.68 14.87
C THR A 23 20.68 -8.81 15.44
N HIS A 24 20.65 -9.00 16.77
CA HIS A 24 19.83 -10.05 17.38
C HIS A 24 18.32 -9.84 17.19
N HIS A 25 17.84 -8.58 17.10
CA HIS A 25 16.46 -8.30 16.72
C HIS A 25 16.18 -8.66 15.26
N VAL A 26 17.12 -8.37 14.36
CA VAL A 26 17.00 -8.73 12.92
C VAL A 26 16.89 -10.23 12.75
N VAL A 27 17.72 -11.01 13.45
CA VAL A 27 17.65 -12.48 13.45
C VAL A 27 16.27 -12.96 13.94
N GLY A 28 15.73 -12.35 15.00
CA GLY A 28 14.38 -12.65 15.48
C GLY A 28 13.30 -12.40 14.42
N HIS A 29 13.36 -11.28 13.70
CA HIS A 29 12.40 -10.98 12.63
C HIS A 29 12.63 -11.82 11.36
N TYR A 30 13.88 -12.21 11.08
CA TYR A 30 14.23 -13.08 9.95
C TYR A 30 13.56 -14.47 10.07
N SER A 31 13.40 -14.99 11.29
CA SER A 31 12.63 -16.23 11.51
C SER A 31 11.19 -16.16 10.97
N ASN A 32 10.66 -14.94 10.78
CA ASN A 32 9.34 -14.65 10.22
C ASN A 32 9.44 -14.01 8.81
N ILE A 33 10.51 -14.25 8.05
CA ILE A 33 10.73 -13.61 6.75
C ILE A 33 9.58 -13.85 5.77
N TYR A 34 8.99 -15.04 5.74
CA TYR A 34 7.85 -15.34 4.86
C TYR A 34 6.59 -14.52 5.19
N PHE A 35 6.37 -14.24 6.47
CA PHE A 35 5.29 -13.34 6.89
C PHE A 35 5.52 -11.93 6.34
N TRP A 36 6.73 -11.39 6.50
CA TRP A 36 7.07 -10.05 6.01
C TRP A 36 6.99 -9.95 4.49
N ILE A 37 7.51 -10.93 3.75
CA ILE A 37 7.37 -10.98 2.29
C ILE A 37 5.90 -11.07 1.90
N GLY A 38 5.09 -11.88 2.59
CA GLY A 38 3.65 -11.97 2.36
C GLY A 38 2.92 -10.63 2.54
N GLU A 39 3.20 -9.93 3.64
CA GLU A 39 2.63 -8.60 3.91
C GLU A 39 2.99 -7.58 2.81
N VAL A 40 4.26 -7.58 2.37
CA VAL A 40 4.72 -6.71 1.30
C VAL A 40 4.03 -7.04 -0.03
N LYS A 41 3.95 -8.32 -0.39
CA LYS A 41 3.29 -8.76 -1.63
C LYS A 41 1.82 -8.35 -1.67
N GLU A 42 1.09 -8.55 -0.57
CA GLU A 42 -0.32 -8.15 -0.48
C GLU A 42 -0.49 -6.63 -0.53
N ALA A 43 0.39 -5.87 0.12
CA ALA A 43 0.36 -4.41 0.06
C ALA A 43 0.67 -3.88 -1.35
N LEU A 44 1.67 -4.45 -2.05
CA LEU A 44 1.96 -4.11 -3.45
C LEU A 44 0.80 -4.45 -4.38
N ASN A 45 0.24 -5.66 -4.26
CA ASN A 45 -0.94 -6.08 -5.02
C ASN A 45 -2.12 -5.11 -4.81
N ALA A 46 -2.31 -4.64 -3.57
CA ALA A 46 -3.32 -3.66 -3.25
C ALA A 46 -3.06 -2.29 -3.90
N ILE A 47 -1.82 -1.80 -3.89
CA ILE A 47 -1.47 -0.55 -4.55
C ILE A 47 -1.65 -0.67 -6.06
N ASP A 48 -1.08 -1.70 -6.68
CA ASP A 48 -1.05 -1.88 -8.13
C ASP A 48 -2.46 -2.07 -8.73
N ASN A 49 -3.35 -2.73 -7.99
CA ASN A 49 -4.75 -2.89 -8.39
C ASN A 49 -5.70 -1.80 -7.84
N HIS A 50 -5.18 -0.71 -7.25
CA HIS A 50 -6.02 0.31 -6.63
C HIS A 50 -7.01 0.93 -7.61
N LYS A 51 -6.56 1.30 -8.82
CA LYS A 51 -7.41 1.92 -9.84
C LYS A 51 -8.56 0.99 -10.25
N LYS A 52 -8.27 -0.28 -10.54
CA LYS A 52 -9.29 -1.29 -10.90
C LYS A 52 -10.35 -1.45 -9.81
N ARG A 53 -9.96 -1.43 -8.52
CA ARG A 53 -10.90 -1.52 -7.40
C ARG A 53 -11.72 -0.25 -7.24
N PHE A 54 -11.12 0.91 -7.47
CA PHE A 54 -11.85 2.17 -7.49
C PHE A 54 -12.90 2.18 -8.60
N ASP A 55 -12.55 1.72 -9.80
CA ASP A 55 -13.48 1.69 -10.93
C ASP A 55 -14.68 0.78 -10.62
N LYS A 56 -14.45 -0.44 -10.11
CA LYS A 56 -15.53 -1.33 -9.67
C LYS A 56 -16.43 -0.71 -8.61
N MET A 57 -15.86 0.00 -7.64
CA MET A 57 -16.63 0.70 -6.59
C MET A 57 -17.43 1.86 -7.17
N TYR A 58 -16.84 2.62 -8.08
CA TYR A 58 -17.49 3.74 -8.76
C TYR A 58 -18.70 3.27 -9.58
N ASP A 59 -18.50 2.26 -10.42
CA ASP A 59 -19.55 1.68 -11.27
C ASP A 59 -20.68 1.13 -10.41
N ALA A 60 -20.37 0.34 -9.38
CA ALA A 60 -21.37 -0.21 -8.47
C ALA A 60 -22.20 0.87 -7.75
N GLN A 61 -21.58 1.98 -7.33
CA GLN A 61 -22.31 3.08 -6.72
C GLN A 61 -23.19 3.81 -7.73
N LYS A 62 -22.69 4.03 -8.93
CA LYS A 62 -23.43 4.66 -10.01
C LYS A 62 -24.68 3.83 -10.37
N ASP A 63 -24.50 2.54 -10.61
CA ASP A 63 -25.58 1.62 -10.95
C ASP A 63 -26.66 1.60 -9.85
N TRP A 64 -26.24 1.53 -8.58
CA TRP A 64 -27.17 1.56 -7.44
C TRP A 64 -27.99 2.86 -7.37
N ILE A 65 -27.36 4.01 -7.60
CA ILE A 65 -28.03 5.32 -7.59
C ILE A 65 -29.06 5.40 -8.72
N GLU A 66 -28.70 4.94 -9.92
CA GLU A 66 -29.56 4.93 -11.10
C GLU A 66 -30.77 4.01 -10.91
N GLU A 67 -30.58 2.81 -10.35
CA GLU A 67 -31.65 1.84 -10.12
C GLU A 67 -32.64 2.27 -9.01
N HIS A 68 -32.14 2.90 -7.95
CA HIS A 68 -32.96 3.18 -6.76
C HIS A 68 -33.48 4.61 -6.70
N GLY A 69 -33.09 5.48 -7.64
CA GLY A 69 -33.56 6.88 -7.71
C GLY A 69 -33.31 7.65 -6.41
N THR A 70 -32.19 7.36 -5.74
CA THR A 70 -31.88 7.98 -4.45
C THR A 70 -31.84 9.50 -4.63
N ILE A 71 -32.28 10.28 -3.64
CA ILE A 71 -32.15 11.75 -3.62
C ILE A 71 -31.41 12.13 -2.35
N VAL A 72 -30.26 12.81 -2.48
CA VAL A 72 -29.49 13.31 -1.33
C VAL A 72 -29.52 14.82 -1.39
N HIS A 73 -30.13 15.43 -0.37
CA HIS A 73 -30.13 16.88 -0.24
C HIS A 73 -28.90 17.35 0.51
N ASP A 74 -28.32 18.46 0.05
CA ASP A 74 -27.26 19.13 0.77
C ASP A 74 -27.75 19.66 2.12
N PHE A 75 -26.83 19.78 3.08
CA PHE A 75 -27.08 20.45 4.34
C PHE A 75 -27.01 21.97 4.16
N CYS A 76 -28.03 22.69 4.61
CA CYS A 76 -28.04 24.15 4.59
C CYS A 76 -27.48 24.70 5.92
N PRO A 77 -26.30 25.37 5.92
CA PRO A 77 -25.73 25.92 7.14
C PRO A 77 -26.50 27.13 7.68
N ILE A 78 -27.41 27.73 6.89
CA ILE A 78 -28.21 28.89 7.29
C ILE A 78 -29.46 28.47 8.07
N CYS A 79 -30.22 27.49 7.56
CA CYS A 79 -31.46 27.03 8.20
C CYS A 79 -31.27 25.77 9.05
N GLY A 80 -30.11 25.12 9.00
CA GLY A 80 -29.79 23.92 9.80
C GLY A 80 -30.52 22.65 9.33
N GLY A 81 -31.10 22.65 8.12
CA GLY A 81 -31.89 21.55 7.59
C GLY A 81 -31.52 21.18 6.14
N LYS A 82 -32.44 20.46 5.49
CA LYS A 82 -32.37 20.14 4.05
C LYS A 82 -32.29 21.43 3.23
N CYS A 83 -31.31 21.53 2.34
CA CYS A 83 -31.23 22.62 1.38
C CYS A 83 -32.26 22.44 0.26
N GLU A 84 -33.17 23.40 0.12
CA GLU A 84 -34.20 23.41 -0.93
C GLU A 84 -33.63 23.72 -2.32
N PHE A 85 -32.43 24.29 -2.38
CA PHE A 85 -31.71 24.60 -3.63
C PHE A 85 -30.78 23.47 -4.10
N SER A 86 -30.71 22.37 -3.35
CA SER A 86 -29.92 21.19 -3.75
C SER A 86 -30.60 20.51 -4.94
N ASP A 87 -29.82 20.19 -5.97
CA ASP A 87 -30.30 19.46 -7.15
C ASP A 87 -30.57 17.97 -6.86
N GLY A 88 -30.32 17.53 -5.62
CA GLY A 88 -30.61 16.19 -5.14
C GLY A 88 -29.66 15.12 -5.68
N LYS A 89 -28.65 15.51 -6.46
CA LYS A 89 -27.74 14.59 -7.14
C LYS A 89 -26.65 14.09 -6.20
N GLN A 90 -26.47 12.77 -6.18
CA GLN A 90 -25.38 12.15 -5.44
C GLN A 90 -24.04 12.48 -6.07
N ILE A 91 -23.07 12.80 -5.22
CA ILE A 91 -21.69 13.01 -5.64
C ILE A 91 -21.01 11.65 -5.76
N LEU A 92 -20.64 11.27 -6.97
CA LEU A 92 -19.87 10.05 -7.20
C LEU A 92 -18.44 10.16 -6.65
N PRO A 93 -17.82 9.03 -6.27
CA PRO A 93 -16.45 9.01 -5.79
C PRO A 93 -15.48 9.65 -6.77
N LYS A 94 -14.54 10.44 -6.26
CA LYS A 94 -13.45 11.01 -7.06
C LYS A 94 -12.19 10.19 -6.85
N PHE A 95 -11.50 9.85 -7.93
CA PHE A 95 -10.20 9.21 -7.84
C PHE A 95 -9.18 10.20 -7.28
N LYS A 96 -8.53 9.82 -6.19
CA LYS A 96 -7.54 10.63 -5.46
C LYS A 96 -6.28 9.79 -5.22
N TYR A 97 -5.19 10.44 -4.84
CA TYR A 97 -3.96 9.82 -4.32
C TYR A 97 -3.04 9.14 -5.34
N LYS A 98 -3.02 9.58 -6.60
CA LYS A 98 -2.16 8.95 -7.64
C LYS A 98 -0.68 9.03 -7.28
N THR A 99 -0.22 10.20 -6.83
CA THR A 99 1.20 10.45 -6.51
C THR A 99 1.60 9.69 -5.25
N GLU A 100 0.75 9.72 -4.24
CA GLU A 100 0.94 9.10 -2.93
C GLU A 100 0.97 7.58 -3.04
N LEU A 101 0.20 6.97 -3.96
CA LEU A 101 0.30 5.55 -4.26
C LEU A 101 1.64 5.17 -4.88
N LEU A 102 2.17 5.98 -5.80
CA LEU A 102 3.48 5.73 -6.41
C LEU A 102 4.59 5.84 -5.37
N GLU A 103 4.52 6.86 -4.50
CA GLU A 103 5.46 7.06 -3.42
C GLU A 103 5.40 5.92 -2.39
N ALA A 104 4.21 5.53 -1.94
CA ALA A 104 4.02 4.42 -1.02
C ALA A 104 4.55 3.10 -1.60
N ARG A 105 4.29 2.85 -2.89
CA ARG A 105 4.83 1.67 -3.60
C ARG A 105 6.35 1.65 -3.58
N LYS A 106 6.98 2.77 -3.96
CA LYS A 106 8.43 2.89 -3.98
C LYS A 106 9.01 2.67 -2.58
N ASN A 107 8.49 3.38 -1.59
CA ASN A 107 8.94 3.27 -0.20
C ASN A 107 8.86 1.84 0.33
N LEU A 108 7.80 1.10 -0.02
CA LEU A 108 7.62 -0.28 0.39
C LEU A 108 8.65 -1.22 -0.25
N VAL A 109 8.91 -1.06 -1.55
CA VAL A 109 9.94 -1.83 -2.27
C VAL A 109 11.33 -1.54 -1.71
N ASP A 110 11.69 -0.26 -1.53
CA ASP A 110 12.99 0.14 -1.00
C ASP A 110 13.18 -0.41 0.43
N SER A 111 12.15 -0.32 1.28
CA SER A 111 12.19 -0.84 2.64
C SER A 111 12.46 -2.33 2.71
N VAL A 112 11.75 -3.15 1.91
CA VAL A 112 11.97 -4.61 1.90
C VAL A 112 13.32 -4.96 1.28
N TYR A 113 13.73 -4.25 0.24
CA TYR A 113 15.03 -4.42 -0.40
C TYR A 113 16.17 -4.27 0.62
N TYR A 114 16.22 -3.14 1.33
CA TYR A 114 17.28 -2.89 2.30
C TYR A 114 17.24 -3.85 3.50
N PHE A 115 16.06 -4.30 3.92
CA PHE A 115 15.93 -5.33 4.94
C PHE A 115 16.55 -6.66 4.47
N LEU A 116 16.27 -7.09 3.24
CA LEU A 116 16.82 -8.32 2.66
C LEU A 116 18.33 -8.23 2.43
N ILE A 117 18.82 -7.09 1.92
CA ILE A 117 20.26 -6.82 1.79
C ILE A 117 20.93 -6.89 3.16
N ARG A 118 20.32 -6.34 4.20
CA ARG A 118 20.85 -6.46 5.55
C ARG A 118 20.94 -7.93 5.99
N CYS A 119 19.89 -8.71 5.80
CA CYS A 119 19.88 -10.15 6.13
C CYS A 119 20.98 -10.91 5.38
N PHE A 120 21.23 -10.58 4.12
CA PHE A 120 22.32 -11.13 3.33
C PHE A 120 23.70 -10.74 3.90
N LYS A 121 23.92 -9.47 4.24
CA LYS A 121 25.20 -8.98 4.80
C LYS A 121 25.57 -9.63 6.14
N ILE A 122 24.59 -10.05 6.91
CA ILE A 122 24.78 -10.79 8.17
C ILE A 122 24.65 -12.32 8.01
N GLU A 123 24.70 -12.81 6.76
CA GLU A 123 24.77 -14.24 6.42
C GLU A 123 23.54 -15.06 6.82
N LEU A 124 22.38 -14.42 6.99
CA LEU A 124 21.10 -15.10 7.18
C LEU A 124 20.49 -15.59 5.87
N LEU A 125 20.86 -14.96 4.75
CA LEU A 125 20.44 -15.33 3.41
C LEU A 125 21.65 -15.70 2.56
N THR A 126 21.50 -16.73 1.76
CA THR A 126 22.37 -16.99 0.61
C THR A 126 22.02 -16.03 -0.55
N TYR A 127 22.90 -15.96 -1.55
CA TYR A 127 22.65 -15.15 -2.74
C TYR A 127 21.41 -15.62 -3.51
N ASP A 128 21.22 -16.94 -3.63
CA ASP A 128 20.09 -17.52 -4.35
C ASP A 128 18.76 -17.22 -3.62
N GLU A 129 18.73 -17.34 -2.29
CA GLU A 129 17.55 -17.01 -1.49
C GLU A 129 17.22 -15.51 -1.50
N LEU A 130 18.24 -14.64 -1.54
CA LEU A 130 18.06 -13.20 -1.69
C LEU A 130 17.39 -12.90 -3.04
N LYS A 131 17.93 -13.47 -4.13
CA LYS A 131 17.40 -13.27 -5.49
C LYS A 131 15.97 -13.76 -5.60
N GLU A 132 15.69 -14.99 -5.13
CA GLU A 132 14.34 -15.56 -5.11
C GLU A 132 13.35 -14.62 -4.41
N LYS A 133 13.73 -14.09 -3.24
CA LYS A 133 12.86 -13.20 -2.47
C LYS A 133 12.65 -11.86 -3.14
N LEU A 134 13.65 -11.30 -3.80
CA LEU A 134 13.53 -10.04 -4.55
C LEU A 134 12.67 -10.19 -5.82
N ASP A 135 12.75 -11.34 -6.49
CA ASP A 135 11.89 -11.65 -7.64
C ASP A 135 10.40 -11.70 -7.22
N LEU A 136 10.09 -12.22 -6.02
CA LEU A 136 8.72 -12.29 -5.49
C LEU A 136 8.05 -10.92 -5.27
N ILE A 137 8.86 -9.87 -5.09
CA ILE A 137 8.42 -8.48 -4.88
C ILE A 137 8.60 -7.61 -6.13
N GLY A 138 9.09 -8.20 -7.22
CA GLY A 138 9.25 -7.52 -8.51
C GLY A 138 10.37 -6.49 -8.53
N THR A 139 11.46 -6.75 -7.82
CA THR A 139 12.66 -5.91 -7.80
C THR A 139 13.91 -6.74 -8.08
N SER A 140 15.01 -6.10 -8.46
CA SER A 140 16.29 -6.75 -8.79
C SER A 140 17.40 -6.30 -7.85
N ILE A 141 18.46 -7.10 -7.76
CA ILE A 141 19.64 -6.76 -6.96
C ILE A 141 20.43 -5.64 -7.64
N GLU A 142 20.80 -4.59 -6.90
CA GLU A 142 21.82 -3.66 -7.35
C GLU A 142 23.22 -4.22 -7.01
N PRO A 143 24.10 -4.48 -8.00
CA PRO A 143 25.40 -5.10 -7.75
C PRO A 143 26.28 -4.33 -6.77
N LYS A 144 26.09 -3.00 -6.66
CA LYS A 144 26.85 -2.14 -5.76
C LYS A 144 26.58 -2.45 -4.28
N ASP A 145 25.37 -2.90 -3.96
CA ASP A 145 24.95 -3.15 -2.58
C ASP A 145 25.40 -4.51 -2.04
N LEU A 146 25.89 -5.39 -2.93
CA LEU A 146 26.43 -6.71 -2.59
C LEU A 146 27.86 -6.66 -2.03
N ASN A 147 28.57 -5.55 -2.22
CA ASN A 147 29.92 -5.39 -1.69
C ASN A 147 29.88 -5.31 -0.15
N LYS A 148 30.69 -6.16 0.51
CA LYS A 148 30.87 -6.18 1.96
C LYS A 148 31.64 -4.95 2.44
#